data_AF-A0A554KHS5-F1
#
_entry.id   AF-A0A554KHS5-F1
#
_cell.length_a   1.000
_cell.length_b   1.000
_cell.length_c   1.000
_cell.angle_alpha   90.00
_cell.angle_beta   90.00
_cell.angle_gamma   90.00
#
_symmetry.space_group_name_H-M   'P 1'
#
loop_
_entity.id
_entity.type
_entity.pdbx_description
1 polymer ?
#
loop_
_entity_poly.entity_id
_entity_poly.type
_entity_poly.pdbx_seq_one_letter_code
_entity_poly.pdbx_strand_id
1 'polypeptide(L)'
;MNLFSLLYQSSPMLIALSISILVINIVLVLLVIGIGWLAWRHIGSLQKQARTEEGSAEVRAEHIIADAQKKAADAVREAAEKARSILQSALIIKDDTLHTLTQEVTAISEQHQRYLKDASLKYVETYEHMAETAQEEYLNTLHAASQGMAKDAKYTLGMFETYLKDQTVGYTQAMEKKIEQLREQTNEYVDTYKKEKLQRVDKAIYEIIVSVSKNVIGRSISIKEHNELVLRALEEAKKESFFSHLNL
;
A
#
# COMPACT_ATOMS: atom_id res chain seq x y z
N MET A 1 -92.15 107.27 87.26
CA MET A 1 -91.36 108.18 88.10
C MET A 1 -89.91 108.02 87.67
N ASN A 2 -89.38 109.07 87.06
CA ASN A 2 -88.22 109.06 86.17
C ASN A 2 -86.90 108.80 86.91
N LEU A 3 -86.14 107.80 86.47
CA LEU A 3 -84.72 107.56 86.81
C LEU A 3 -83.79 108.57 86.11
N PHE A 4 -84.25 109.81 85.95
CA PHE A 4 -83.58 110.94 85.29
C PHE A 4 -83.13 112.03 86.28
N SER A 5 -83.23 111.78 87.60
CA SER A 5 -82.95 112.78 88.64
C SER A 5 -81.86 112.38 89.67
N LEU A 6 -81.02 111.40 89.35
CA LEU A 6 -79.82 111.05 90.16
C LEU A 6 -78.50 111.21 89.36
N LEU A 7 -78.56 112.00 88.29
CA LEU A 7 -77.45 112.31 87.37
C LEU A 7 -76.90 113.74 87.53
N TYR A 8 -77.12 114.41 88.66
CA TYR A 8 -76.75 115.83 88.84
C TYR A 8 -75.92 116.09 90.10
N GLN A 9 -75.00 115.17 90.40
CA GLN A 9 -73.90 115.41 91.33
C GLN A 9 -72.67 114.55 90.98
N SER A 10 -72.22 114.67 89.71
CA SER A 10 -71.04 113.96 89.19
C SER A 10 -69.84 114.90 89.09
N SER A 11 -68.74 114.55 89.73
CA SER A 11 -67.44 115.20 89.57
C SER A 11 -67.00 115.19 88.09
N PRO A 12 -66.46 116.28 87.53
CA PRO A 12 -66.06 116.38 86.11
C PRO A 12 -65.03 115.32 85.65
N MET A 13 -64.39 114.63 86.60
CA MET A 13 -63.39 113.59 86.34
C MET A 13 -63.99 112.29 85.74
N LEU A 14 -65.22 111.91 86.10
CA LEU A 14 -65.81 110.63 85.64
C LEU A 14 -66.28 110.69 84.18
N ILE A 15 -66.78 111.84 83.72
CA ILE A 15 -67.21 112.04 82.33
C ILE A 15 -65.99 112.00 81.39
N ALA A 16 -64.89 112.65 81.77
CA ALA A 16 -63.64 112.63 80.99
C ALA A 16 -63.08 111.21 80.81
N LEU A 17 -63.19 110.36 81.84
CA LEU A 17 -62.72 108.97 81.83
C LEU A 17 -63.54 108.10 80.85
N SER A 18 -64.86 108.31 80.80
CA SER A 18 -65.74 107.59 79.87
C SER A 18 -65.49 107.94 78.39
N ILE A 19 -65.19 109.20 78.10
CA ILE A 19 -64.89 109.66 76.73
C ILE A 19 -63.56 109.08 76.24
N SER A 20 -62.54 109.01 77.10
CA SER A 20 -61.23 108.43 76.75
C SER A 20 -61.32 106.95 76.37
N ILE A 21 -62.11 106.16 77.11
CA ILE A 21 -62.33 104.74 76.82
C ILE A 21 -63.03 104.54 75.46
N LEU A 22 -63.95 105.43 75.09
CA LEU A 22 -64.68 105.36 73.83
C LEU A 22 -63.76 105.67 72.63
N VAL A 23 -62.88 106.67 72.75
CA VAL A 23 -61.90 107.00 71.71
C VAL A 23 -60.91 105.85 71.49
N ILE A 24 -60.41 105.22 72.56
CA ILE A 24 -59.49 104.08 72.46
C ILE A 24 -60.16 102.90 71.72
N ASN A 25 -61.43 102.61 72.02
CA ASN A 25 -62.16 101.54 71.33
C ASN A 25 -62.34 101.83 69.83
N ILE A 26 -62.65 103.07 69.46
CA ILE A 26 -62.79 103.46 68.05
C ILE A 26 -61.46 103.27 67.30
N VAL A 27 -60.34 103.68 67.92
CA VAL A 27 -59.00 103.49 67.34
C VAL A 27 -58.70 101.99 67.17
N LEU A 28 -59.03 101.15 68.16
CA LEU A 28 -58.83 99.70 68.10
C LEU A 28 -59.64 99.05 66.98
N VAL A 29 -60.90 99.45 66.82
CA VAL A 29 -61.77 98.95 65.73
C VAL A 29 -61.22 99.35 64.37
N LEU A 30 -60.76 100.60 64.20
CA LEU A 30 -60.14 101.05 62.96
C LEU A 30 -58.84 100.29 62.64
N LEU A 31 -58.06 99.95 63.66
CA LEU A 31 -56.82 99.18 63.52
C LEU A 31 -57.11 97.74 63.07
N VAL A 32 -58.14 97.09 63.64
CA VAL A 32 -58.58 95.75 63.22
C VAL A 32 -59.11 95.76 61.78
N ILE A 33 -59.89 96.77 61.40
CA ILE A 33 -60.38 96.91 60.02
C ILE A 33 -59.20 97.14 59.06
N GLY A 34 -58.23 97.97 59.45
CA GLY A 34 -57.02 98.22 58.65
C GLY A 34 -56.19 96.96 58.41
N ILE A 35 -55.92 96.18 59.46
CA ILE A 35 -55.20 94.91 59.36
C ILE A 35 -55.98 93.90 58.52
N GLY A 36 -57.31 93.80 58.71
CA GLY A 36 -58.17 92.92 57.93
C GLY A 36 -58.15 93.23 56.43
N TRP A 37 -58.20 94.52 56.07
CA TRP A 37 -58.10 94.94 54.66
C TRP A 37 -56.74 94.62 54.04
N LEU A 38 -55.65 94.84 54.79
CA LEU A 38 -54.28 94.54 54.36
C LEU A 38 -54.07 93.04 54.14
N ALA A 39 -54.54 92.20 55.06
CA ALA A 39 -54.46 90.75 54.96
C ALA A 39 -55.27 90.22 53.77
N TRP A 40 -56.49 90.75 53.54
CA TRP A 40 -57.32 90.31 52.43
C TRP A 40 -56.72 90.68 51.07
N ARG A 41 -56.13 91.88 50.95
CA ARG A 41 -55.40 92.31 49.75
C ARG A 41 -54.18 91.43 49.47
N HIS A 42 -53.44 91.01 50.50
CA HIS A 42 -52.23 90.21 50.32
C HIS A 42 -52.54 88.75 49.95
N ILE A 43 -53.58 88.17 50.55
CA ILE A 43 -54.06 86.81 50.22
C ILE A 43 -54.59 86.74 48.78
N GLY A 44 -55.30 87.78 48.31
CA GLY A 44 -55.81 87.83 46.94
C GLY A 44 -54.72 87.87 45.86
N SER A 45 -53.56 88.48 46.14
CA SER A 45 -52.43 88.49 45.20
C SER A 45 -51.69 87.14 45.13
N LEU A 46 -51.60 86.41 46.23
CA LEU A 46 -50.94 85.10 46.29
C LEU A 46 -51.74 84.01 45.57
N GLN A 47 -53.07 84.05 45.66
CA GLN A 47 -53.93 83.11 44.91
C GLN A 47 -53.86 83.30 43.39
N LYS A 48 -53.65 84.52 42.89
CA LYS A 48 -53.47 84.75 41.45
C LYS A 48 -52.12 84.22 40.95
N GLN A 49 -51.05 84.35 41.73
CA GLN A 49 -49.75 83.78 41.35
C GLN A 49 -49.78 82.25 41.31
N ALA A 50 -50.36 81.60 42.34
CA ALA A 50 -50.49 80.14 42.39
C ALA A 50 -51.31 79.55 41.23
N ARG A 51 -52.45 80.18 40.87
CA ARG A 51 -53.29 79.71 39.75
C ARG A 51 -52.63 79.89 38.37
N THR A 52 -51.78 80.92 38.22
CA THR A 52 -51.05 81.15 36.96
C THR A 52 -49.88 80.18 36.82
N GLU A 53 -49.24 79.81 37.94
CA GLU A 53 -48.20 78.77 37.97
C GLU A 53 -48.77 77.38 37.72
N GLU A 54 -49.90 76.98 38.35
CA GLU A 54 -50.57 75.69 38.12
C GLU A 54 -51.00 75.51 36.65
N GLY A 55 -51.69 76.50 36.06
CA GLY A 55 -52.10 76.41 34.65
C GLY A 55 -50.91 76.35 33.68
N SER A 56 -49.79 77.01 34.02
CA SER A 56 -48.56 76.94 33.21
C SER A 56 -47.77 75.63 33.41
N ALA A 57 -47.97 74.96 34.55
CA ALA A 57 -47.36 73.66 34.85
C ALA A 57 -48.12 72.53 34.16
N GLU A 58 -49.45 72.61 34.11
CA GLU A 58 -50.31 71.65 33.42
C GLU A 58 -50.06 71.64 31.90
N VAL A 59 -50.02 72.82 31.26
CA VAL A 59 -49.70 72.94 29.82
C VAL A 59 -48.27 72.45 29.50
N ARG A 60 -47.31 72.68 30.40
CA ARG A 60 -45.94 72.14 30.25
C ARG A 60 -45.90 70.63 30.41
N ALA A 61 -46.66 70.07 31.35
CA ALA A 61 -46.77 68.62 31.52
C ALA A 61 -47.41 67.96 30.30
N GLU A 62 -48.49 68.54 29.75
CA GLU A 62 -49.11 68.07 28.51
C GLU A 62 -48.14 68.10 27.32
N HIS A 63 -47.36 69.19 27.17
CA HIS A 63 -46.37 69.29 26.10
C HIS A 63 -45.25 68.26 26.26
N ILE A 64 -44.76 68.02 27.48
CA ILE A 64 -43.72 67.01 27.75
C ILE A 64 -44.25 65.61 27.44
N ILE A 65 -45.50 65.31 27.80
CA ILE A 65 -46.14 64.02 27.51
C ILE A 65 -46.33 63.87 25.99
N ALA A 66 -46.81 64.90 25.30
CA ALA A 66 -47.00 64.88 23.86
C ALA A 66 -45.67 64.70 23.11
N ASP A 67 -44.61 65.41 23.52
CA ASP A 67 -43.26 65.25 22.97
C ASP A 67 -42.67 63.86 23.26
N ALA A 68 -42.90 63.33 24.46
CA ALA A 68 -42.45 61.99 24.83
C ALA A 68 -43.18 60.92 24.00
N GLN A 69 -44.48 61.05 23.81
CA GLN A 69 -45.28 60.16 22.96
C GLN A 69 -44.83 60.24 21.50
N LYS A 70 -44.57 61.45 20.99
CA LYS A 70 -44.06 61.65 19.63
C LYS A 70 -42.67 61.03 19.44
N LYS A 71 -41.74 61.28 20.37
CA LYS A 71 -40.39 60.69 20.33
C LYS A 71 -40.43 59.16 20.45
N ALA A 72 -41.33 58.63 21.28
CA ALA A 72 -41.54 57.18 21.38
C ALA A 72 -42.10 56.62 20.07
N ALA A 73 -43.07 57.29 19.45
CA ALA A 73 -43.63 56.89 18.17
C ALA A 73 -42.58 56.95 17.04
N ASP A 74 -41.75 58.00 17.01
CA ASP A 74 -40.65 58.15 16.05
C ASP A 74 -39.58 57.07 16.26
N ALA A 75 -39.20 56.78 17.51
CA ALA A 75 -38.25 55.72 17.82
C ALA A 75 -38.77 54.32 17.44
N VAL A 76 -40.06 54.05 17.68
CA VAL A 76 -40.71 52.80 17.25
C VAL A 76 -40.75 52.71 15.72
N ARG A 77 -41.04 53.82 15.04
CA ARG A 77 -41.06 53.87 13.57
C ARG A 77 -39.67 53.63 12.98
N GLU A 78 -38.64 54.29 13.50
CA GLU A 78 -37.25 54.09 13.08
C GLU A 78 -36.79 52.66 13.35
N ALA A 79 -37.11 52.11 14.52
CA ALA A 79 -36.82 50.72 14.85
C ALA A 79 -37.53 49.75 13.89
N ALA A 80 -38.79 50.01 13.55
CA ALA A 80 -39.55 49.21 12.59
C ALA A 80 -38.98 49.30 11.16
N GLU A 81 -38.54 50.48 10.72
CA GLU A 81 -37.88 50.68 9.43
C GLU A 81 -36.53 49.96 9.37
N LYS A 82 -35.69 50.07 10.41
CA LYS A 82 -34.43 49.33 10.54
C LYS A 82 -34.66 47.82 10.55
N ALA A 83 -35.65 47.33 11.32
CA ALA A 83 -35.99 45.93 11.36
C ALA A 83 -36.43 45.40 9.98
N ARG A 84 -37.25 46.17 9.25
CA ARG A 84 -37.64 45.82 7.87
C ARG A 84 -36.45 45.77 6.93
N SER A 85 -35.55 46.74 7.00
CA SER A 85 -34.32 46.77 6.20
C SER A 85 -33.44 45.55 6.48
N ILE A 86 -33.20 45.23 7.76
CA ILE A 86 -32.44 44.04 8.16
C ILE A 86 -33.10 42.76 7.65
N LEU A 87 -34.42 42.63 7.74
CA LEU A 87 -35.15 41.46 7.23
C LEU A 87 -35.03 41.35 5.71
N GLN A 88 -35.13 42.45 4.97
CA GLN A 88 -34.94 42.46 3.52
C GLN A 88 -33.51 42.09 3.12
N SER A 89 -32.50 42.66 3.77
CA SER A 89 -31.10 42.29 3.55
C SER A 89 -30.86 40.82 3.88
N ALA A 90 -31.44 40.29 4.96
CA ALA A 90 -31.33 38.88 5.31
C ALA A 90 -31.95 37.95 4.27
N LEU A 91 -33.08 38.33 3.66
CA LEU A 91 -33.70 37.58 2.56
C LEU A 91 -32.83 37.60 1.30
N ILE A 92 -32.28 38.76 0.93
CA ILE A 92 -31.38 38.88 -0.23
C ILE A 92 -30.11 38.05 -0.01
N ILE A 93 -29.49 38.13 1.17
CA ILE A 93 -28.30 37.35 1.51
C ILE A 93 -28.62 35.86 1.45
N LYS A 94 -29.78 35.42 1.95
CA LYS A 94 -30.20 34.02 1.88
C LYS A 94 -30.27 33.54 0.43
N ASP A 95 -30.96 34.27 -0.43
CA ASP A 95 -31.14 33.87 -1.83
C ASP A 95 -29.82 33.90 -2.60
N ASP A 96 -28.99 34.93 -2.40
CA ASP A 96 -27.67 35.06 -3.01
C ASP A 96 -26.70 33.96 -2.53
N THR A 97 -26.73 33.64 -1.23
CA THR A 97 -25.92 32.56 -0.65
C THR A 97 -26.37 31.20 -1.19
N LEU A 98 -27.68 30.94 -1.27
CA LEU A 98 -28.20 29.67 -1.81
C LEU A 98 -27.86 29.53 -3.29
N HIS A 99 -27.99 30.60 -4.06
CA HIS A 99 -27.65 30.62 -5.47
C HIS A 99 -26.15 30.37 -5.69
N THR A 100 -25.29 31.13 -5.02
CA THR A 100 -23.83 30.99 -5.10
C THR A 100 -23.40 29.59 -4.66
N LEU A 101 -23.93 29.09 -3.54
CA LEU A 101 -23.64 27.74 -3.07
C LEU A 101 -24.07 26.68 -4.09
N THR A 102 -25.25 26.82 -4.70
CA THR A 102 -25.73 25.89 -5.72
C THR A 102 -24.83 25.93 -6.96
N GLN A 103 -24.40 27.11 -7.38
CA GLN A 103 -23.48 27.28 -8.52
C GLN A 103 -22.12 26.64 -8.24
N GLU A 104 -21.51 26.92 -7.10
CA GLU A 104 -20.22 26.35 -6.70
C GLU A 104 -20.29 24.82 -6.57
N VAL A 105 -21.35 24.30 -5.93
CA VAL A 105 -21.56 22.85 -5.82
C VAL A 105 -21.73 22.19 -7.19
N THR A 106 -22.45 22.85 -8.11
CA THR A 106 -22.64 22.33 -9.48
C THR A 106 -21.33 22.37 -10.25
N ALA A 107 -20.57 23.47 -10.19
CA ALA A 107 -19.28 23.62 -10.84
C ALA A 107 -18.26 22.59 -10.34
N ILE A 108 -18.19 22.39 -9.01
CA ILE A 108 -17.37 21.34 -8.38
C ILE A 108 -17.81 19.96 -8.85
N SER A 109 -19.12 19.69 -8.93
CA SER A 109 -19.65 18.41 -9.41
C SER A 109 -19.24 18.15 -10.86
N GLU A 110 -19.40 19.13 -11.75
CA GLU A 110 -19.00 19.02 -13.15
C GLU A 110 -17.49 18.83 -13.30
N GLN A 111 -16.68 19.55 -12.51
CA GLN A 111 -15.23 19.41 -12.50
C GLN A 111 -14.83 17.99 -12.05
N HIS A 112 -15.45 17.46 -11.00
CA HIS A 112 -15.19 16.10 -10.54
C HIS A 112 -15.65 15.04 -11.56
N GLN A 113 -16.77 15.25 -12.25
CA GLN A 113 -17.19 14.34 -13.33
C GLN A 113 -16.18 14.31 -14.48
N ARG A 114 -15.68 15.48 -14.91
CA ARG A 114 -14.63 15.55 -15.95
C ARG A 114 -13.35 14.89 -15.49
N TYR A 115 -12.89 15.19 -14.27
CA TYR A 115 -11.71 14.57 -13.69
C TYR A 115 -11.84 13.04 -13.61
N LEU A 116 -12.97 12.52 -13.13
CA LEU A 116 -13.22 11.09 -13.05
C LEU A 116 -13.26 10.44 -14.44
N LYS A 117 -13.85 11.11 -15.43
CA LYS A 117 -13.87 10.63 -16.82
C LYS A 117 -12.46 10.56 -17.40
N ASP A 118 -11.68 11.64 -17.28
CA ASP A 118 -10.32 11.70 -17.81
C ASP A 118 -9.39 10.71 -17.10
N ALA A 119 -9.51 10.59 -15.77
CA ALA A 119 -8.79 9.59 -15.00
C ALA A 119 -9.15 8.17 -15.47
N SER A 120 -10.44 7.88 -15.67
CA SER A 120 -10.90 6.57 -16.14
C SER A 120 -10.37 6.24 -17.54
N LEU A 121 -10.41 7.19 -18.47
CA LEU A 121 -9.87 7.02 -19.82
C LEU A 121 -8.35 6.77 -19.77
N LYS A 122 -7.62 7.56 -18.98
CA LYS A 122 -6.18 7.39 -18.82
C LYS A 122 -5.84 6.04 -18.16
N TYR A 123 -6.67 5.56 -17.24
CA TYR A 123 -6.52 4.24 -16.65
C TYR A 123 -6.68 3.15 -17.70
N VAL A 124 -7.70 3.23 -18.56
CA VAL A 124 -7.91 2.26 -19.65
C VAL A 124 -6.72 2.26 -20.61
N GLU A 125 -6.29 3.44 -21.08
CA GLU A 125 -5.14 3.59 -21.97
C GLU A 125 -3.86 3.02 -21.36
N THR A 126 -3.61 3.29 -20.08
CA THR A 126 -2.44 2.75 -19.37
C THR A 126 -2.51 1.23 -19.26
N TYR A 127 -3.69 0.67 -18.97
CA TYR A 127 -3.90 -0.78 -18.90
C TYR A 127 -3.69 -1.46 -20.25
N GLU A 128 -4.21 -0.88 -21.33
CA GLU A 128 -4.03 -1.37 -22.70
C GLU A 128 -2.53 -1.38 -23.07
N HIS A 129 -1.84 -0.26 -22.86
CA HIS A 129 -0.40 -0.17 -23.11
C HIS A 129 0.41 -1.17 -22.28
N MET A 130 0.07 -1.36 -21.00
CA MET A 130 0.73 -2.35 -20.14
C MET A 130 0.50 -3.77 -20.65
N ALA A 131 -0.70 -4.09 -21.12
CA ALA A 131 -1.02 -5.40 -21.68
C ALA A 131 -0.24 -5.66 -22.97
N GLU A 132 -0.16 -4.67 -23.88
CA GLU A 132 0.63 -4.76 -25.11
C GLU A 132 2.11 -4.95 -24.81
N THR A 133 2.67 -4.15 -23.89
CA THR A 133 4.08 -4.25 -23.48
C THR A 133 4.38 -5.62 -22.87
N ALA A 134 3.50 -6.13 -22.00
CA ALA A 134 3.66 -7.45 -21.39
C ALA A 134 3.60 -8.56 -22.44
N GLN A 135 2.72 -8.44 -23.44
CA GLN A 135 2.63 -9.39 -24.55
C GLN A 135 3.90 -9.37 -25.40
N GLU A 136 4.42 -8.18 -25.73
CA GLU A 136 5.67 -8.03 -26.50
C GLU A 136 6.87 -8.61 -25.75
N GLU A 137 7.01 -8.29 -24.46
CA GLU A 137 8.09 -8.81 -23.62
C GLU A 137 8.02 -10.34 -23.49
N TYR A 138 6.81 -10.89 -23.35
CA TYR A 138 6.59 -12.34 -23.32
C TYR A 138 7.01 -13.01 -24.62
N LEU A 139 6.60 -12.46 -25.77
CA LEU A 139 6.98 -12.99 -27.09
C LEU A 139 8.48 -12.90 -27.34
N ASN A 140 9.12 -11.81 -26.96
CA ASN A 140 10.57 -11.64 -27.07
C ASN A 140 11.33 -12.63 -26.18
N THR A 141 10.87 -12.83 -24.95
CA THR A 141 11.46 -13.80 -24.02
C THR A 141 11.30 -15.23 -24.54
N LEU A 142 10.12 -15.58 -25.06
CA LEU A 142 9.85 -16.88 -25.65
C LEU A 142 10.71 -17.12 -26.89
N HIS A 143 10.89 -16.10 -27.74
CA HIS A 143 11.77 -16.19 -28.90
C HIS A 143 13.23 -16.39 -28.50
N ALA A 144 13.73 -15.62 -27.53
CA ALA A 144 15.09 -15.76 -27.02
C ALA A 144 15.34 -17.14 -26.37
N ALA A 145 14.38 -17.64 -25.58
CA ALA A 145 14.44 -18.98 -25.00
C ALA A 145 14.45 -20.06 -26.08
N SER A 146 13.60 -19.94 -27.10
CA SER A 146 13.56 -20.89 -28.23
C SER A 146 14.86 -20.90 -29.03
N GLN A 147 15.47 -19.72 -29.27
CA GLN A 147 16.77 -19.64 -29.94
C GLN A 147 17.89 -20.25 -29.09
N GLY A 148 17.87 -20.01 -27.77
CA GLY A 148 18.78 -20.65 -26.81
C GLY A 148 18.67 -22.16 -26.86
N MET A 149 17.45 -22.69 -26.76
CA MET A 149 17.18 -24.14 -26.86
C MET A 149 17.64 -24.73 -28.19
N ALA A 150 17.40 -24.04 -29.31
CA ALA A 150 17.86 -24.51 -30.63
C ALA A 150 19.40 -24.56 -30.72
N LYS A 151 20.09 -23.57 -30.13
CA LYS A 151 21.55 -23.54 -30.04
C LYS A 151 22.08 -24.67 -29.17
N ASP A 152 21.48 -24.89 -28.01
CA ASP A 152 21.87 -25.95 -27.09
C ASP A 152 21.63 -27.34 -27.71
N ALA A 153 20.49 -27.55 -28.35
CA ALA A 153 20.19 -28.79 -29.06
C ALA A 153 21.22 -29.06 -30.17
N LYS A 154 21.59 -28.04 -30.95
CA LYS A 154 22.64 -28.16 -31.97
C LYS A 154 24.00 -28.49 -31.37
N TYR A 155 24.36 -27.86 -30.26
CA TYR A 155 25.60 -28.15 -29.55
C TYR A 155 25.64 -29.59 -29.01
N THR A 156 24.57 -30.03 -28.34
CA THR A 156 24.43 -31.39 -27.83
C THR A 156 24.47 -32.42 -28.95
N LEU A 157 23.82 -32.17 -30.09
CA LEU A 157 23.90 -33.06 -31.26
C LEU A 157 25.32 -33.17 -31.81
N GLY A 158 26.07 -32.06 -31.88
CA GLY A 158 27.48 -32.10 -32.32
C GLY A 158 28.39 -32.87 -31.34
N MET A 159 28.16 -32.72 -30.04
CA MET A 159 28.87 -33.50 -29.02
C MET A 159 28.55 -35.00 -29.12
N PHE A 160 27.28 -35.33 -29.36
CA PHE A 160 26.83 -36.71 -29.56
C PHE A 160 27.43 -37.34 -30.82
N GLU A 161 27.46 -36.59 -31.94
CA GLU A 161 28.10 -37.04 -33.18
C GLU A 161 29.60 -37.32 -32.97
N THR A 162 30.29 -36.42 -32.26
CA THR A 162 31.70 -36.59 -31.91
C THR A 162 31.92 -37.83 -31.04
N TYR A 163 31.09 -38.02 -30.02
CA TYR A 163 31.14 -39.19 -29.16
C TYR A 163 30.92 -40.49 -29.94
N LEU A 164 29.91 -40.54 -30.83
CA LEU A 164 29.66 -41.72 -31.66
C LEU A 164 30.82 -42.01 -32.60
N LYS A 165 31.45 -40.98 -33.18
CA LYS A 165 32.63 -41.14 -34.02
C LYS A 165 33.80 -41.74 -33.22
N ASP A 166 34.08 -41.20 -32.05
CA ASP A 166 35.16 -41.68 -31.19
C ASP A 166 34.92 -43.12 -30.72
N GLN A 167 33.69 -43.44 -30.31
CA GLN A 167 33.32 -44.82 -29.97
C GLN A 167 33.48 -45.76 -31.16
N THR A 168 33.03 -45.37 -32.36
CA THR A 168 33.14 -46.20 -33.56
C THR A 168 34.59 -46.47 -33.94
N VAL A 169 35.46 -45.45 -33.87
CA VAL A 169 36.90 -45.61 -34.09
C VAL A 169 37.51 -46.53 -33.04
N GLY A 170 37.19 -46.35 -31.76
CA GLY A 170 37.66 -47.20 -30.68
C GLY A 170 37.23 -48.66 -30.84
N TYR A 171 35.99 -48.92 -31.22
CA TYR A 171 35.48 -50.26 -31.54
C TYR A 171 36.19 -50.87 -32.75
N THR A 172 36.43 -50.08 -33.80
CA THR A 172 37.13 -50.55 -35.00
C THR A 172 38.56 -50.98 -34.65
N GLN A 173 39.29 -50.15 -33.90
CA GLN A 173 40.64 -50.48 -33.44
C GLN A 173 40.68 -51.71 -32.52
N ALA A 174 39.71 -51.82 -31.60
CA ALA A 174 39.60 -52.99 -30.72
C ALA A 174 39.30 -54.27 -31.52
N MET A 175 38.45 -54.17 -32.55
CA MET A 175 38.13 -55.28 -33.44
C MET A 175 39.34 -55.67 -34.29
N GLU A 176 40.06 -54.72 -34.89
CA GLU A 176 41.30 -54.97 -35.64
C GLU A 176 42.33 -55.69 -34.78
N LYS A 177 42.56 -55.22 -33.55
CA LYS A 177 43.46 -55.87 -32.60
C LYS A 177 43.01 -57.30 -32.28
N LYS A 178 41.70 -57.53 -32.13
CA LYS A 178 41.16 -58.87 -31.85
C LYS A 178 41.31 -59.80 -33.04
N ILE A 179 41.11 -59.30 -34.27
CA ILE A 179 41.34 -60.05 -35.51
C ILE A 179 42.81 -60.44 -35.62
N GLU A 180 43.75 -59.52 -35.36
CA GLU A 180 45.17 -59.83 -35.41
C GLU A 180 45.57 -60.90 -34.40
N GLN A 181 45.09 -60.80 -33.15
CA GLN A 181 45.27 -61.84 -32.13
C GLN A 181 44.72 -63.20 -32.57
N LEU A 182 43.54 -63.23 -33.19
CA LEU A 182 42.95 -64.46 -33.72
C LEU A 182 43.78 -65.05 -34.88
N ARG A 183 44.36 -64.21 -35.74
CA ARG A 183 45.25 -64.66 -36.82
C ARG A 183 46.54 -65.25 -36.26
N GLU A 184 47.18 -64.59 -35.30
CA GLU A 184 48.37 -65.10 -34.62
C GLU A 184 48.11 -66.47 -33.97
N GLN A 185 47.02 -66.58 -33.19
CA GLN A 185 46.61 -67.83 -32.57
C GLN A 185 46.34 -68.92 -33.61
N THR A 186 45.65 -68.58 -34.71
CA THR A 186 45.35 -69.55 -35.78
C THR A 186 46.63 -70.04 -36.45
N ASN A 187 47.61 -69.16 -36.71
CA ASN A 187 48.89 -69.54 -37.27
C ASN A 187 49.66 -70.48 -36.34
N GLU A 188 49.65 -70.20 -35.04
CA GLU A 188 50.26 -71.07 -34.02
C GLU A 188 49.62 -72.47 -33.99
N TYR A 189 48.28 -72.54 -34.07
CA TYR A 189 47.56 -73.82 -34.18
C TYR A 189 47.93 -74.58 -35.45
N VAL A 190 48.01 -73.90 -36.60
CA VAL A 190 48.38 -74.51 -37.88
C VAL A 190 49.81 -75.06 -37.85
N ASP A 191 50.76 -74.31 -37.28
CA ASP A 191 52.15 -74.75 -37.19
C ASP A 191 52.32 -75.91 -36.22
N THR A 192 51.60 -75.90 -35.10
CA THR A 192 51.55 -77.03 -34.17
C THR A 192 51.00 -78.27 -34.87
N TYR A 193 49.88 -78.13 -35.58
CA TYR A 193 49.28 -79.23 -36.35
C TYR A 193 50.23 -79.79 -37.43
N LYS A 194 50.95 -78.92 -38.16
CA LYS A 194 51.97 -79.33 -39.14
C LYS A 194 53.08 -80.14 -38.48
N LYS A 195 53.62 -79.66 -37.34
CA LYS A 195 54.66 -80.37 -36.58
C LYS A 195 54.19 -81.75 -36.13
N GLU A 196 52.99 -81.86 -35.58
CA GLU A 196 52.39 -83.15 -35.18
C GLU A 196 52.17 -84.10 -36.36
N LYS A 197 51.83 -83.57 -37.54
CA LYS A 197 51.67 -84.38 -38.75
C LYS A 197 53.02 -84.86 -39.27
N LEU A 198 54.05 -84.01 -39.29
CA LEU A 198 55.40 -84.39 -39.69
C LEU A 198 55.97 -85.48 -38.76
N GLN A 199 55.82 -85.33 -37.43
CA GLN A 199 56.24 -86.36 -36.48
C GLN A 199 55.56 -87.71 -36.72
N ARG A 200 54.27 -87.71 -37.07
CA ARG A 200 53.54 -88.94 -37.44
C ARG A 200 54.07 -89.56 -38.73
N VAL A 201 54.41 -88.74 -39.72
CA VAL A 201 55.02 -89.19 -40.98
C VAL A 201 56.41 -89.79 -40.71
N ASP A 202 57.26 -89.12 -39.92
CA ASP A 202 58.59 -89.62 -39.56
C ASP A 202 58.52 -90.99 -38.87
N LYS A 203 57.57 -91.15 -37.93
CA LYS A 203 57.32 -92.44 -37.27
C LYS A 203 56.88 -93.51 -38.27
N ALA A 204 55.98 -93.18 -39.19
CA ALA A 204 55.54 -94.10 -40.24
C ALA A 204 56.69 -94.48 -41.20
N ILE A 205 57.56 -93.53 -41.56
CA ILE A 205 58.76 -93.80 -42.35
C ILE A 205 59.68 -94.77 -41.61
N TYR A 206 59.93 -94.53 -40.32
CA TYR A 206 60.76 -95.43 -39.51
C TYR A 206 60.16 -96.84 -39.45
N GLU A 207 58.85 -96.97 -39.25
CA GLU A 207 58.14 -98.25 -39.26
C GLU A 207 58.26 -98.97 -40.62
N ILE A 208 58.17 -98.24 -41.73
CA ILE A 208 58.39 -98.77 -43.09
C ILE A 208 59.84 -99.23 -43.25
N ILE A 209 60.83 -98.42 -42.85
CA ILE A 209 62.26 -98.77 -42.93
C ILE A 209 62.57 -100.04 -42.12
N VAL A 210 62.02 -100.16 -40.91
CA VAL A 210 62.16 -101.36 -40.07
C VAL A 210 61.52 -102.57 -40.75
N SER A 211 60.32 -102.40 -41.32
CA SER A 211 59.61 -103.48 -42.04
C SER A 211 60.37 -103.94 -43.28
N VAL A 212 60.87 -103.01 -44.10
CA VAL A 212 61.68 -103.30 -45.29
C VAL A 212 63.00 -103.93 -44.90
N SER A 213 63.70 -103.39 -43.90
CA SER A 213 64.95 -103.95 -43.39
C SER A 213 64.77 -105.39 -42.89
N LYS A 214 63.70 -105.68 -42.12
CA LYS A 214 63.36 -107.04 -41.70
C LYS A 214 63.11 -107.97 -42.90
N ASN A 215 62.37 -107.49 -43.90
CA ASN A 215 62.11 -108.27 -45.12
C ASN A 215 63.36 -108.53 -45.96
N VAL A 216 64.28 -107.57 -46.07
CA VAL A 216 65.53 -107.71 -46.84
C VAL A 216 66.52 -108.58 -46.07
N ILE A 217 66.79 -108.31 -44.80
CA ILE A 217 67.67 -109.11 -43.93
C ILE A 217 67.17 -110.55 -43.84
N GLY A 218 65.86 -110.75 -43.67
CA GLY A 218 65.25 -112.08 -43.63
C GLY A 218 65.33 -112.85 -44.95
N ARG A 219 65.62 -112.17 -46.07
CA ARG A 219 65.76 -112.79 -47.40
C ARG A 219 67.19 -112.83 -47.92
N SER A 220 68.07 -111.93 -47.47
CA SER A 220 69.43 -111.78 -48.02
C SER A 220 70.52 -112.42 -47.17
N ILE A 221 70.24 -112.78 -45.92
CA ILE A 221 71.23 -113.38 -45.01
C ILE A 221 71.08 -114.90 -45.06
N SER A 222 72.15 -115.60 -45.47
CA SER A 222 72.21 -117.05 -45.37
C SER A 222 72.29 -117.49 -43.90
N ILE A 223 71.83 -118.71 -43.55
CA ILE A 223 71.91 -119.25 -42.16
C ILE A 223 73.31 -119.07 -41.53
N LYS A 224 74.36 -119.17 -42.36
CA LYS A 224 75.75 -119.05 -41.94
C LYS A 224 76.10 -117.61 -41.52
N GLU A 225 75.71 -116.63 -42.32
CA GLU A 225 75.94 -115.21 -42.02
C GLU A 225 75.09 -114.74 -40.83
N HIS A 226 73.88 -115.31 -40.66
CA HIS A 226 73.04 -115.03 -39.50
C HIS A 226 73.71 -115.50 -38.21
N ASN A 227 74.25 -116.72 -38.20
CA ASN A 227 74.98 -117.26 -37.05
C ASN A 227 76.24 -116.45 -36.73
N GLU A 228 76.98 -115.98 -37.75
CA GLU A 228 78.15 -115.11 -37.54
C GLU A 228 77.79 -113.74 -36.96
N LEU A 229 76.68 -113.14 -37.40
CA LEU A 229 76.18 -111.88 -36.85
C LEU A 229 75.69 -112.04 -35.40
N VAL A 230 75.01 -113.14 -35.09
CA VAL A 230 74.60 -113.48 -33.72
C VAL A 230 75.82 -113.70 -32.83
N LEU A 231 76.82 -114.45 -33.29
CA LEU A 231 78.07 -114.67 -32.55
C LEU A 231 78.84 -113.36 -32.32
N ARG A 232 78.95 -112.48 -33.34
CA ARG A 232 79.58 -111.17 -33.19
C ARG A 232 78.83 -110.26 -32.22
N ALA A 233 77.50 -110.19 -32.31
CA ALA A 233 76.69 -109.41 -31.38
C ALA A 233 76.79 -109.94 -29.93
N LEU A 234 76.87 -111.27 -29.75
CA LEU A 234 77.09 -111.90 -28.44
C LEU A 234 78.49 -111.64 -27.91
N GLU A 235 79.52 -111.62 -28.76
CA GLU A 235 80.90 -111.26 -28.38
C GLU A 235 81.05 -109.78 -28.05
N GLU A 236 80.40 -108.88 -28.78
CA GLU A 236 80.33 -107.44 -28.47
C GLU A 236 79.61 -107.21 -27.15
N ALA A 237 78.44 -107.83 -26.93
CA ALA A 237 77.73 -107.75 -25.66
C ALA A 237 78.55 -108.31 -24.48
N LYS A 238 79.38 -109.34 -24.72
CA LYS A 238 80.32 -109.87 -23.72
C LYS A 238 81.49 -108.93 -23.46
N LYS A 239 82.03 -108.25 -24.48
CA LYS A 239 83.09 -107.23 -24.34
C LYS A 239 82.60 -105.97 -23.64
N GLU A 240 81.36 -105.56 -23.91
CA GLU A 240 80.72 -104.40 -23.27
C GLU A 240 80.20 -104.68 -21.84
N SER A 241 80.52 -105.83 -21.25
CA SER A 241 80.10 -106.21 -19.89
C SER A 241 78.58 -106.24 -19.67
N PHE A 242 77.79 -106.42 -20.74
CA PHE A 242 76.33 -106.42 -20.66
C PHE A 242 75.78 -107.55 -19.77
N PHE A 243 76.51 -108.67 -19.68
CA PHE A 243 76.16 -109.82 -18.82
C PHE A 243 76.70 -109.72 -17.38
N SER A 244 77.52 -108.71 -17.06
CA SER A 244 78.11 -108.51 -15.73
C SER A 244 77.10 -107.97 -14.70
N HIS A 245 75.93 -107.52 -15.15
CA HIS A 245 74.84 -107.04 -14.29
C HIS A 245 73.72 -108.08 -14.08
N LEU A 246 73.87 -109.29 -14.64
CA LEU A 246 72.98 -110.43 -14.40
C LEU A 246 73.67 -111.38 -13.40
N ASN A 247 73.65 -110.99 -12.11
CA ASN A 247 73.79 -111.98 -11.05
C ASN A 247 72.48 -112.80 -11.01
N LEU A 248 72.62 -114.08 -11.36
CA LEU A 248 71.75 -115.18 -10.89
C LEU A 248 71.94 -115.36 -9.38
#